data_AF-A0A0Q7N8N2-F1
#
_entry.id   AF-A0A0Q7N8N2-F1
#
_cell.length_a   1.000
_cell.length_b   1.000
_cell.length_c   1.000
_cell.angle_alpha   90.00
_cell.angle_beta   90.00
_cell.angle_gamma   90.00
#
_symmetry.space_group_name_H-M   'P 1'
#
loop_
_entity.id
_entity.type
_entity.pdbx_description
1 polymer ?
#
loop_
_entity_poly.entity_id
_entity_poly.type
_entity_poly.pdbx_seq_one_letter_code
_entity_poly.pdbx_strand_id
1 'polypeptide(L)'
;MTSQPGSTNTDFALVSDEVTDAGRYLQQVAETLVNGLTSLDTDVTTLLANWRGVSADSFSAGWTETKQGADTILEALADMAELLGVTSKTLDDLDNARAVATSSLFGSLDLPEL
;
A
#
# COMPACT_ATOMS: atom_id res chain seq x y z
N MET A 1 34.60 22.43 14.57
CA MET A 1 33.63 21.69 15.39
C MET A 1 32.93 20.71 14.47
N THR A 2 32.99 19.45 14.87
CA THR A 2 32.71 18.19 14.16
C THR A 2 31.43 18.17 13.32
N SER A 3 31.58 17.86 12.03
CA SER A 3 30.48 17.40 11.17
C SER A 3 30.16 15.94 11.54
N GLN A 4 28.92 15.68 11.92
CA GLN A 4 28.43 14.35 12.29
C GLN A 4 27.93 13.62 11.04
N PRO A 5 28.51 12.46 10.64
CA PRO A 5 27.95 11.63 9.58
C PRO A 5 27.21 10.45 10.23
N GLY A 6 25.91 10.61 10.45
CA GLY A 6 25.08 9.53 11.02
C GLY A 6 23.64 9.48 10.51
N SER A 7 23.20 10.43 9.68
CA SER A 7 21.77 10.61 9.40
C SER A 7 21.24 9.91 8.16
N THR A 8 22.10 9.38 7.28
CA THR A 8 21.63 8.83 5.99
C THR A 8 21.02 7.42 6.12
N ASN A 9 21.68 6.49 6.82
CA ASN A 9 21.18 5.10 6.88
C ASN A 9 19.84 4.97 7.60
N THR A 10 19.65 5.71 8.70
CA THR A 10 18.40 5.66 9.46
C THR A 10 17.24 6.29 8.70
N ASP A 11 17.50 7.31 7.88
CA ASP A 11 16.49 7.99 7.06
C ASP A 11 15.99 7.08 5.92
N PHE A 12 16.89 6.36 5.23
CA PHE A 12 16.50 5.38 4.21
C PHE A 12 15.71 4.20 4.80
N ALA A 13 16.12 3.69 5.96
CA ALA A 13 15.38 2.63 6.66
C ALA A 13 13.97 3.10 7.06
N LEU A 14 13.83 4.32 7.58
CA LEU A 14 12.55 4.91 7.94
C LEU A 14 11.60 5.01 6.73
N VAL A 15 12.11 5.45 5.57
CA VAL A 15 11.31 5.53 4.34
C VAL A 15 10.85 4.15 3.86
N SER A 16 11.68 3.11 3.97
CA SER A 16 11.27 1.74 3.61
C SER A 16 10.14 1.22 4.52
N ASP A 17 10.24 1.49 5.82
CA ASP A 17 9.21 1.16 6.80
C ASP A 17 7.89 1.89 6.49
N GLU A 18 7.96 3.18 6.18
CA GLU A 18 6.80 4.01 5.80
C GLU A 18 6.11 3.51 4.53
N VAL A 19 6.87 3.13 3.51
CA VAL A 19 6.33 2.56 2.25
C VAL A 19 5.64 1.22 2.52
N THR A 20 6.21 0.39 3.39
CA THR A 20 5.63 -0.90 3.78
C THR A 20 4.33 -0.71 4.57
N ASP A 21 4.31 0.24 5.50
CA ASP A 21 3.14 0.59 6.30
C ASP A 21 2.01 1.14 5.43
N ALA A 22 2.33 2.01 4.47
CA ALA A 22 1.38 2.52 3.48
C ALA A 22 0.75 1.36 2.66
N GLY A 23 1.57 0.40 2.21
CA GLY A 23 1.07 -0.78 1.49
C GLY A 23 0.07 -1.61 2.31
N ARG A 24 0.38 -1.87 3.60
CA ARG A 24 -0.53 -2.57 4.52
C ARG A 24 -1.82 -1.78 4.76
N TYR A 25 -1.74 -0.46 4.88
CA TYR A 25 -2.91 0.38 5.05
C TYR A 25 -3.85 0.31 3.85
N LEU A 26 -3.32 0.40 2.62
CA LEU A 26 -4.14 0.27 1.40
C LEU A 26 -4.85 -1.08 1.32
N GLN A 27 -4.17 -2.16 1.69
CA GLN A 27 -4.78 -3.49 1.75
C GLN A 27 -5.96 -3.52 2.74
N GLN A 28 -5.79 -2.96 3.94
CA GLN A 28 -6.85 -2.92 4.95
C GLN A 28 -8.06 -2.09 4.48
N VAL A 29 -7.82 -0.97 3.80
CA VAL A 29 -8.88 -0.15 3.22
C VAL A 29 -9.62 -0.92 2.13
N ALA A 30 -8.91 -1.62 1.24
CA ALA A 30 -9.52 -2.45 0.20
C ALA A 30 -10.37 -3.57 0.79
N GLU A 31 -9.86 -4.31 1.78
CA GLU A 31 -10.59 -5.36 2.48
C GLU A 31 -11.85 -4.83 3.18
N THR A 32 -11.74 -3.68 3.85
CA THR A 32 -12.88 -3.03 4.50
C THR A 32 -13.95 -2.63 3.50
N LEU A 33 -13.54 -2.08 2.35
CA LEU A 33 -14.45 -1.68 1.27
C LEU A 33 -15.18 -2.88 0.67
N VAL A 34 -14.46 -3.96 0.33
CA VAL A 34 -15.05 -5.20 -0.21
C VAL A 34 -16.06 -5.81 0.76
N ASN A 35 -15.71 -5.90 2.04
CA ASN A 35 -16.59 -6.44 3.06
C ASN A 35 -17.85 -5.59 3.24
N GLY A 36 -17.68 -4.26 3.29
CA GLY A 36 -18.79 -3.31 3.39
C GLY A 36 -19.75 -3.39 2.21
N LEU A 37 -19.23 -3.45 0.97
CA LEU A 37 -20.04 -3.56 -0.24
C LEU A 37 -20.79 -4.88 -0.31
N THR A 38 -20.17 -5.99 0.09
CA THR A 38 -20.82 -7.30 0.11
C THR A 38 -21.98 -7.33 1.11
N SER A 39 -21.79 -6.73 2.28
CA SER A 39 -22.85 -6.57 3.28
C SER A 39 -24.00 -5.72 2.72
N LEU A 40 -23.68 -4.55 2.14
CA LEU A 40 -24.68 -3.66 1.57
C LEU A 40 -25.43 -4.29 0.39
N ASP A 41 -24.76 -5.08 -0.47
CA ASP A 41 -25.42 -5.75 -1.59
C ASP A 41 -26.49 -6.74 -1.11
N THR A 42 -26.21 -7.43 0.01
CA THR A 42 -27.17 -8.32 0.68
C THR A 42 -28.37 -7.55 1.22
N ASP A 43 -28.13 -6.43 1.90
CA ASP A 43 -29.18 -5.57 2.46
C ASP A 43 -30.05 -4.94 1.34
N VAL A 44 -29.41 -4.45 0.28
CA VAL A 44 -30.07 -3.84 -0.88
C VAL A 44 -30.91 -4.88 -1.63
N THR A 45 -30.38 -6.09 -1.84
CA THR A 45 -31.13 -7.19 -2.45
C THR A 45 -32.38 -7.52 -1.64
N THR A 46 -32.24 -7.59 -0.31
CA THR A 46 -33.35 -7.86 0.61
C THR A 46 -34.41 -6.74 0.58
N LEU A 47 -33.97 -5.49 0.55
CA LEU A 47 -34.83 -4.31 0.45
C LEU A 47 -35.64 -4.33 -0.87
N LEU A 48 -34.96 -4.52 -2.00
CA LEU A 48 -35.57 -4.50 -3.33
C LEU A 48 -36.47 -5.71 -3.60
N ALA A 49 -36.36 -6.79 -2.83
CA ALA A 49 -37.28 -7.92 -2.93
C ALA A 49 -38.73 -7.54 -2.56
N ASN A 50 -38.92 -6.57 -1.66
CA ASN A 50 -40.24 -6.17 -1.15
C ASN A 50 -40.64 -4.74 -1.55
N TRP A 51 -39.68 -3.91 -1.95
CA TRP A 51 -39.92 -2.54 -2.37
C TRP A 51 -40.01 -2.45 -3.90
N ARG A 52 -41.12 -1.91 -4.41
CA ARG A 52 -41.39 -1.81 -5.85
C ARG A 52 -41.83 -0.40 -6.25
N GLY A 53 -41.72 -0.11 -7.55
CA GLY A 53 -42.12 1.16 -8.16
C GLY A 53 -40.91 2.02 -8.54
N VAL A 54 -41.19 3.18 -9.15
CA VAL A 54 -40.17 4.03 -9.78
C VAL A 54 -39.01 4.38 -8.84
N SER A 55 -39.29 4.64 -7.56
CA SER A 55 -38.23 4.94 -6.58
C SER A 55 -37.31 3.75 -6.32
N ALA A 56 -37.84 2.51 -6.32
CA ALA A 56 -37.04 1.30 -6.17
C ALA A 56 -36.16 1.07 -7.40
N ASP A 57 -36.69 1.34 -8.60
CA ASP A 57 -35.93 1.24 -9.85
C ASP A 57 -34.77 2.24 -9.88
N SER A 58 -35.03 3.52 -9.53
CA SER A 58 -33.99 4.54 -9.42
C SER A 58 -32.94 4.20 -8.37
N PHE A 59 -33.36 3.65 -7.22
CA PHE A 59 -32.42 3.22 -6.18
C PHE A 59 -31.55 2.05 -6.65
N SER A 60 -32.13 1.06 -7.34
CA SER A 60 -31.39 -0.08 -7.91
C SER A 60 -30.35 0.37 -8.95
N ALA A 61 -30.71 1.35 -9.79
CA ALA A 61 -29.78 1.96 -10.74
C ALA A 61 -28.63 2.67 -10.00
N GLY A 62 -28.94 3.52 -9.01
CA GLY A 62 -27.92 4.20 -8.20
C GLY A 62 -27.02 3.23 -7.42
N TRP A 63 -27.56 2.10 -6.94
CA TRP A 63 -26.77 1.05 -6.31
C TRP A 63 -25.80 0.40 -7.30
N THR A 64 -26.22 0.17 -8.54
CA THR A 64 -25.36 -0.36 -9.61
C THR A 64 -24.22 0.61 -9.92
N GLU A 65 -24.52 1.91 -10.05
CA GLU A 65 -23.50 2.95 -10.24
C GLU A 65 -22.52 3.01 -9.05
N THR A 66 -23.03 2.84 -7.82
CA THR A 66 -22.19 2.81 -6.61
C THR A 66 -21.20 1.65 -6.65
N LYS A 67 -21.64 0.45 -7.04
CA LYS A 67 -20.76 -0.71 -7.18
C LYS A 67 -19.68 -0.49 -8.24
N GLN A 68 -20.03 0.10 -9.38
CA GLN A 68 -19.05 0.44 -10.40
C GLN A 68 -18.02 1.48 -9.93
N GLY A 69 -18.46 2.48 -9.16
CA GLY A 69 -17.55 3.44 -8.52
C GLY A 69 -16.62 2.77 -7.50
N ALA A 70 -17.11 1.79 -6.75
CA ALA A 70 -16.29 1.00 -5.85
C ALA A 70 -15.24 0.16 -6.57
N ASP A 71 -15.59 -0.47 -7.69
CA ASP A 71 -14.62 -1.21 -8.52
C ASP A 71 -13.47 -0.29 -8.95
N THR A 72 -13.79 0.95 -9.36
CA THR A 72 -12.78 1.96 -9.71
C THR A 72 -11.84 2.29 -8.55
N ILE A 73 -12.38 2.38 -7.31
CA ILE A 73 -11.57 2.63 -6.12
C ILE A 73 -10.67 1.42 -5.81
N LEU A 74 -11.20 0.20 -5.93
CA LEU A 74 -10.43 -1.03 -5.69
C LEU A 74 -9.29 -1.20 -6.69
N GLU A 75 -9.52 -0.88 -7.96
CA GLU A 75 -8.45 -0.83 -8.98
C GLU A 75 -7.37 0.18 -8.59
N ALA A 76 -7.75 1.41 -8.23
CA ALA A 76 -6.78 2.42 -7.81
C ALA A 76 -6.00 2.01 -6.55
N LEU A 77 -6.65 1.34 -5.60
CA LEU A 77 -5.98 0.78 -4.41
C LEU A 77 -4.97 -0.31 -4.79
N ALA A 78 -5.31 -1.16 -5.77
CA ALA A 78 -4.41 -2.18 -6.28
C ALA A 78 -3.19 -1.57 -6.99
N ASP A 79 -3.41 -0.58 -7.86
CA ASP A 79 -2.34 0.16 -8.54
C ASP A 79 -1.38 0.80 -7.55
N MET A 80 -1.92 1.45 -6.51
CA MET A 80 -1.09 2.05 -5.45
C MET A 80 -0.30 0.98 -4.67
N ALA A 81 -0.91 -0.16 -4.35
CA ALA A 81 -0.22 -1.26 -3.67
C ALA A 81 0.92 -1.85 -4.53
N GLU A 82 0.73 -1.98 -5.84
CA GLU A 82 1.78 -2.41 -6.77
C GLU A 82 2.95 -1.43 -6.79
N LEU A 83 2.68 -0.13 -6.92
CA LEU A 83 3.70 0.92 -6.94
C LEU A 83 4.52 0.96 -5.64
N LEU A 84 3.85 0.82 -4.48
CA LEU A 84 4.53 0.77 -3.19
C LEU A 84 5.39 -0.50 -3.06
N GLY A 85 4.91 -1.65 -3.55
CA GLY A 85 5.68 -2.89 -3.58
C GLY A 85 6.95 -2.79 -4.42
N VAL A 86 6.86 -2.19 -5.61
CA VAL A 86 8.02 -1.92 -6.48
C VAL A 86 9.02 -0.97 -5.80
N THR A 87 8.51 0.06 -5.12
CA THR A 87 9.34 1.05 -4.42
C THR A 87 10.09 0.42 -3.24
N SER A 88 9.38 -0.34 -2.40
CA SER A 88 9.98 -1.09 -1.28
C SER A 88 11.09 -2.02 -1.75
N LYS A 89 10.83 -2.81 -2.81
CA LYS A 89 11.86 -3.69 -3.39
C LYS A 89 13.10 -2.92 -3.89
N THR A 90 12.90 -1.77 -4.51
CA THR A 90 14.00 -0.93 -5.02
C THR A 90 14.86 -0.37 -3.88
N LEU A 91 14.23 0.03 -2.77
CA LEU A 91 14.93 0.50 -1.57
C LEU A 91 15.76 -0.63 -0.95
N ASP A 92 15.18 -1.83 -0.79
CA ASP A 92 15.88 -2.99 -0.24
C ASP A 92 17.10 -3.39 -1.09
N ASP A 93 16.94 -3.41 -2.42
CA ASP A 93 18.02 -3.73 -3.36
C ASP A 93 19.16 -2.69 -3.26
N LEU A 94 18.81 -1.40 -3.11
CA LEU A 94 19.77 -0.30 -2.93
C LEU A 94 20.52 -0.40 -1.60
N ASP A 95 19.81 -0.68 -0.51
CA ASP A 95 20.40 -0.80 0.83
C ASP A 95 21.33 -2.01 0.91
N ASN A 96 20.95 -3.15 0.33
CA ASN A 96 21.82 -4.31 0.26
C ASN A 96 23.09 -4.02 -0.56
N ALA A 97 22.97 -3.36 -1.72
CA ALA A 97 24.12 -2.97 -2.53
C ALA A 97 25.07 -2.02 -1.76
N ARG A 98 24.53 -1.07 -1.00
CA ARG A 98 25.31 -0.15 -0.15
C ARG A 98 25.99 -0.86 1.01
N ALA A 99 25.31 -1.79 1.67
CA ALA A 99 25.85 -2.60 2.75
C ALA A 99 27.03 -3.44 2.26
N VAL A 100 26.90 -4.09 1.10
CA VAL A 100 27.97 -4.87 0.46
C VAL A 100 29.16 -3.97 0.11
N ALA A 101 28.93 -2.83 -0.55
CA ALA A 101 30.00 -1.91 -0.90
C ALA A 101 30.76 -1.40 0.34
N THR A 102 30.02 -1.04 1.39
CA THR A 102 30.58 -0.57 2.66
C THR A 102 31.40 -1.66 3.35
N SER A 103 30.86 -2.89 3.44
CA SER A 103 31.58 -4.04 3.98
C SER A 103 32.87 -4.34 3.20
N SER A 104 32.83 -4.23 1.86
CA SER A 104 34.02 -4.44 1.02
C SER A 104 35.13 -3.41 1.26
N LEU A 105 34.76 -2.14 1.50
CA LEU A 105 35.69 -1.07 1.84
C LEU A 105 36.39 -1.33 3.18
N PHE A 106 35.63 -1.72 4.22
CA PHE A 106 36.19 -2.02 5.54
C PHE A 106 36.96 -3.35 5.59
N GLY A 107 36.54 -4.36 4.83
CA GLY A 107 37.27 -5.62 4.68
C GLY A 107 38.55 -5.50 3.86
N SER A 108 38.64 -4.47 3.00
CA SER A 108 39.85 -4.16 2.23
C SER A 108 40.88 -3.34 3.02
N LEU A 109 40.51 -2.79 4.18
CA LEU A 109 41.44 -2.13 5.09
C LEU A 109 42.17 -3.20 5.91
N ASP A 110 43.10 -3.90 5.27
CA ASP A 110 44.10 -4.73 5.92
C ASP A 110 45.04 -3.79 6.71
N LEU A 111 44.80 -3.66 8.01
CA LEU A 111 45.61 -2.84 8.91
C LEU A 111 46.93 -3.58 9.18
N PRO A 112 48.10 -3.03 8.84
CA PRO A 112 49.37 -3.68 9.14
C PRO A 112 49.49 -3.88 10.66
N GLU A 113 49.79 -5.11 11.09
CA GLU A 113 50.03 -5.40 12.51
C GLU A 113 51.22 -4.59 13.01
N LEU A 114 51.03 -3.88 14.14
CA LEU A 114 52.04 -3.07 14.82
C LEU A 114 52.91 -3.93 15.75
#